data_AF-A0AAJ4AI43-F1
#
_entry.id   AF-A0AAJ4AI43-F1
#
_cell.length_a   1.000
_cell.length_b   1.000
_cell.length_c   1.000
_cell.angle_alpha   90.00
_cell.angle_beta   90.00
_cell.angle_gamma   90.00
#
_symmetry.space_group_name_H-M   'P 1'
#
loop_
_entity.id
_entity.type
_entity.pdbx_description
1 polymer ?
#
loop_
_entity_poly.entity_id
_entity_poly.type
_entity_poly.pdbx_seq_one_letter_code
_entity_poly.pdbx_strand_id
1 'polypeptide(L)'
;MRYPHLENAKTLEDLAHSCDEHLELREREKGIGTAYGNQCQFCGEFRGGEISKKKVQQVPTRYDSELLDVFYNKVKQINTSLYPPPDVPKPEYNPIDHSSEIEKLINQYCDDNRLERSNVFRSFLSKQREEYIRNEFSSNWQSEEQLHAWFMEHLSQHFEIYHEVKGSGFVNRKKRNLKIDFVIKAKRKLIEHGFTDQYIGVEVKYLSPKEGKGFAGKSSYGVFQALSYWYSGARWSLPQVGEIELASVLMFSNLSFQDESKAVFNTLDAHYRKVWGAYLSIANHANVGELLVRTYKGELSYWSMSYNGSKYYSMYASGDYHKGNPNVINKHRIGNARA
;
A
#
# COMPACT_ATOMS: atom_id res chain seq x y z
N MET A 1 8.37 -4.62 30.52
CA MET A 1 7.52 -5.34 31.51
C MET A 1 7.49 -6.82 31.14
N ARG A 2 7.08 -7.74 32.02
CA ARG A 2 6.74 -9.11 31.59
C ARG A 2 5.24 -9.17 31.32
N TYR A 3 4.83 -9.84 30.25
CA TYR A 3 3.42 -9.99 29.86
C TYR A 3 3.05 -11.47 29.98
N PRO A 4 2.67 -11.95 31.19
CA PRO A 4 2.54 -13.38 31.44
C PRO A 4 1.51 -14.04 30.53
N HIS A 5 0.45 -13.33 30.14
CA HIS A 5 -0.55 -13.84 29.19
C HIS A 5 0.04 -14.12 27.81
N LEU A 6 0.93 -13.26 27.32
CA LEU A 6 1.62 -13.47 26.03
C LEU A 6 2.71 -14.54 26.14
N GLU A 7 3.46 -14.55 27.25
CA GLU A 7 4.49 -15.56 27.49
C GLU A 7 3.89 -16.97 27.50
N ASN A 8 2.74 -17.13 28.17
CA ASN A 8 2.07 -18.42 28.35
C ASN A 8 1.19 -18.86 27.17
N ALA A 9 0.85 -17.97 26.23
CA ALA A 9 0.05 -18.33 25.07
C ALA A 9 0.74 -19.40 24.20
N LYS A 10 0.01 -20.43 23.81
CA LYS A 10 0.48 -21.54 22.96
C LYS A 10 -0.28 -21.62 21.64
N THR A 11 -1.54 -21.18 21.63
CA THR A 11 -2.38 -21.17 20.43
C THR A 11 -2.87 -19.76 20.09
N LEU A 12 -3.48 -19.59 18.92
CA LEU A 12 -4.07 -18.30 18.54
C LEU A 12 -5.30 -17.97 19.38
N GLU A 13 -6.03 -18.99 19.85
CA GLU A 13 -7.16 -18.86 20.76
C GLU A 13 -6.73 -18.27 22.11
N ASP A 14 -5.53 -18.62 22.62
CA ASP A 14 -4.97 -18.02 23.84
C ASP A 14 -4.71 -16.51 23.69
N LEU A 15 -4.60 -16.02 22.44
CA LEU A 15 -4.41 -14.61 22.11
C LEU A 15 -5.71 -13.90 21.69
N ALA A 16 -6.81 -14.64 21.56
CA ALA A 16 -8.10 -14.08 21.22
C ALA A 16 -8.65 -13.28 22.41
N HIS A 17 -8.99 -12.01 22.19
CA HIS A 17 -9.49 -11.13 23.23
C HIS A 17 -10.39 -10.04 22.61
N SER A 18 -11.31 -9.52 23.41
CA SER A 18 -12.03 -8.29 23.08
C SER A 18 -11.22 -7.09 23.56
N CYS A 19 -10.71 -6.27 22.64
CA CYS A 19 -9.94 -5.08 23.04
C CYS A 19 -10.72 -4.17 24.00
N ASP A 20 -12.04 -4.09 23.83
CA ASP A 20 -12.93 -3.23 24.63
C ASP A 20 -12.91 -3.56 26.13
N GLU A 21 -12.63 -4.81 26.49
CA GLU A 21 -12.53 -5.29 27.87
C GLU A 21 -11.18 -4.96 28.54
N HIS A 22 -10.20 -4.52 27.75
CA HIS A 22 -8.83 -4.28 28.19
C HIS A 22 -8.37 -2.84 27.91
N LEU A 23 -9.29 -1.92 27.62
CA LEU A 23 -8.93 -0.54 27.30
C LEU A 23 -8.57 0.25 28.56
N GLU A 24 -7.38 0.85 28.54
CA GLU A 24 -6.97 1.87 29.50
C GLU A 24 -6.56 3.14 28.78
N LEU A 25 -6.89 4.29 29.37
CA LEU A 25 -6.45 5.58 28.86
C LEU A 25 -4.92 5.70 29.02
N ARG A 26 -4.22 5.98 27.92
CA ARG A 26 -2.76 6.13 27.87
C ARG A 26 -2.34 7.39 27.14
N GLU A 27 -1.19 7.93 27.53
CA GLU A 27 -0.53 9.03 26.84
C GLU A 27 0.34 8.50 25.69
N ARG A 28 0.15 9.03 24.49
CA ARG A 28 0.97 8.71 23.30
C ARG A 28 1.64 9.94 22.72
N GLU A 29 2.79 9.74 22.08
CA GLU A 29 3.44 10.77 21.29
C GLU A 29 2.72 10.96 19.94
N LYS A 30 2.51 12.22 19.54
CA LYS A 30 1.91 12.61 18.27
C LYS A 30 2.64 13.82 17.70
N GLY A 31 3.61 13.56 16.84
CA GLY A 31 4.47 14.61 16.28
C GLY A 31 5.33 15.24 17.38
N ILE A 32 5.21 16.55 17.57
CA ILE A 32 5.96 17.31 18.59
C ILE A 32 5.22 17.30 19.96
N GLY A 33 3.98 16.80 20.02
CA GLY A 33 3.15 16.84 21.23
C GLY A 33 2.73 15.45 21.74
N THR A 34 1.89 15.46 22.78
CA THR A 34 1.25 14.24 23.30
C THR A 34 -0.26 14.30 23.11
N ALA A 35 -0.88 13.13 22.93
CA ALA A 35 -2.32 12.93 22.83
C ALA A 35 -2.75 11.81 23.78
N TYR A 36 -4.03 11.78 24.18
CA TYR A 36 -4.58 10.71 25.00
C TYR A 36 -5.49 9.82 24.16
N GLY A 37 -5.41 8.51 24.36
CA GLY A 37 -6.24 7.53 23.69
C GLY A 37 -6.31 6.24 24.49
N ASN A 38 -7.29 5.39 24.18
CA ASN A 38 -7.44 4.12 24.88
C ASN A 38 -6.54 3.06 24.24
N GLN A 39 -5.62 2.50 25.02
CA GLN A 39 -4.75 1.39 24.62
C GLN A 39 -5.27 0.08 25.25
N CYS A 40 -5.42 -0.96 24.44
CA CYS A 40 -5.67 -2.32 24.91
C CYS A 40 -4.45 -2.84 25.69
N GLN A 41 -4.62 -3.17 26.97
CA GLN A 41 -3.56 -3.72 27.82
C GLN A 41 -3.26 -5.19 27.54
N PHE A 42 -4.03 -5.85 26.66
CA PHE A 42 -3.77 -7.21 26.24
C PHE A 42 -2.83 -7.27 25.02
N CYS A 43 -3.11 -6.50 23.97
CA CYS A 43 -2.36 -6.54 22.71
C CYS A 43 -1.59 -5.26 22.37
N GLY A 44 -1.76 -4.18 23.14
CA GLY A 44 -1.07 -2.92 22.94
C GLY A 44 -1.67 -2.00 21.88
N GLU A 45 -2.73 -2.40 21.17
CA GLU A 45 -3.36 -1.55 20.14
C GLU A 45 -4.14 -0.37 20.73
N PHE A 46 -4.11 0.78 20.05
CA PHE A 46 -5.01 1.89 20.35
C PHE A 46 -6.38 1.70 19.69
N ARG A 47 -7.44 1.92 20.47
CA ARG A 47 -8.84 1.88 20.00
C ARG A 47 -9.54 3.22 20.23
N GLY A 48 -10.45 3.55 19.32
CA GLY A 48 -11.25 4.78 19.39
C GLY A 48 -10.55 6.06 18.94
N GLY A 49 -11.20 7.19 19.23
CA GLY A 49 -10.72 8.54 18.91
C GLY A 49 -9.81 9.11 20.00
N GLU A 50 -9.22 10.27 19.69
CA GLU A 50 -8.43 11.02 20.68
C GLU A 50 -9.32 11.62 21.76
N ILE A 51 -8.89 11.50 23.01
CA ILE A 51 -9.56 12.09 24.16
C ILE A 51 -8.90 13.43 24.47
N SER A 52 -9.71 14.49 24.49
CA SER A 52 -9.23 15.84 24.77
C SER A 52 -8.56 15.91 26.15
N LYS A 53 -7.39 16.54 26.22
CA LYS A 53 -6.67 16.76 27.49
C LYS A 53 -7.52 17.44 28.56
N LYS A 54 -8.49 18.29 28.15
CA LYS A 54 -9.42 18.98 29.06
C LYS A 54 -10.39 18.03 29.78
N LYS A 55 -10.65 16.84 29.22
CA LYS A 55 -11.58 15.85 29.77
C LYS A 55 -10.91 14.86 30.73
N VAL A 56 -9.60 14.98 30.92
CA VAL A 56 -8.79 14.00 31.65
C VAL A 56 -8.28 14.67 32.92
N GLN A 57 -8.74 14.17 34.07
CA GLN A 57 -8.44 14.77 35.38
C GLN A 57 -7.01 14.52 35.84
N GLN A 58 -6.40 13.40 35.43
CA GLN A 58 -5.05 13.00 35.80
C GLN A 58 -4.28 12.58 34.56
N VAL A 59 -3.01 12.96 34.47
CA VAL A 59 -2.14 12.59 33.35
C VAL A 59 -2.06 11.06 33.30
N PRO A 60 -2.55 10.42 32.22
CA PRO A 60 -2.56 8.97 32.12
C PRO A 60 -1.13 8.43 32.03
N THR A 61 -0.97 7.15 32.38
CA THR A 61 0.31 6.46 32.20
C THR A 61 0.73 6.48 30.72
N ARG A 62 2.04 6.49 30.47
CA ARG A 62 2.55 6.42 29.10
C ARG A 62 2.10 5.13 28.41
N TYR A 63 1.92 5.25 27.10
CA TYR A 63 1.73 4.17 26.16
C TYR A 63 2.81 3.11 26.34
N ASP A 64 2.38 1.86 26.43
CA ASP A 64 3.29 0.73 26.43
C ASP A 64 3.62 0.35 24.98
N SER A 65 4.75 0.84 24.48
CA SER A 65 5.21 0.56 23.12
C SER A 65 5.69 -0.87 22.92
N GLU A 66 6.18 -1.51 23.98
CA GLU A 66 6.73 -2.85 23.89
C GLU A 66 5.62 -3.89 23.76
N LEU A 67 4.48 -3.67 24.43
CA LEU A 67 3.36 -4.63 24.44
C LEU A 67 2.88 -5.00 23.03
N LEU A 68 2.75 -4.02 22.14
CA LEU A 68 2.29 -4.26 20.77
C LEU A 68 3.28 -5.15 19.99
N ASP A 69 4.57 -4.85 20.11
CA ASP A 69 5.62 -5.61 19.45
C ASP A 69 5.72 -7.04 20.02
N VAL A 70 5.61 -7.20 21.34
CA VAL A 70 5.59 -8.52 21.99
C VAL A 70 4.38 -9.33 21.54
N PHE A 71 3.20 -8.72 21.46
CA PHE A 71 1.98 -9.39 20.97
C PHE A 71 2.16 -9.88 19.53
N TYR A 72 2.59 -9.01 18.60
CA TYR A 72 2.80 -9.40 17.20
C TYR A 72 3.88 -10.48 17.04
N ASN A 73 4.97 -10.40 17.80
CA ASN A 73 6.01 -11.41 17.78
C ASN A 73 5.49 -12.77 18.26
N LYS A 74 4.64 -12.78 19.30
CA LYS A 74 4.02 -14.01 19.79
C LYS A 74 3.06 -14.62 18.77
N VAL A 75 2.20 -13.81 18.15
CA VAL A 75 1.31 -14.25 17.05
C VAL A 75 2.13 -14.86 15.91
N LYS A 76 3.24 -14.21 15.53
CA LYS A 76 4.14 -14.71 14.48
C LYS A 76 4.79 -16.03 14.88
N GLN A 77 5.25 -16.17 16.13
CA GLN A 77 5.86 -17.39 16.64
C GLN A 77 4.88 -18.57 16.58
N ILE A 78 3.64 -18.38 17.06
CA ILE A 78 2.59 -19.41 17.04
C ILE A 78 2.25 -19.79 15.59
N ASN A 79 2.06 -18.81 14.71
CA ASN A 79 1.80 -19.07 13.28
C ASN A 79 2.94 -19.83 12.59
N THR A 80 4.19 -19.48 12.88
CA THR A 80 5.37 -20.17 12.33
C THR A 80 5.47 -21.60 12.84
N SER A 81 5.03 -21.87 14.08
CA SER A 81 4.99 -23.23 14.62
C SER A 81 3.86 -24.07 14.03
N LEU A 82 2.71 -23.48 13.74
CA LEU A 82 1.57 -24.16 13.10
C LEU A 82 1.82 -24.42 11.61
N TYR A 83 2.53 -23.50 10.96
CA TYR A 83 2.85 -23.54 9.54
C TYR A 83 4.35 -23.26 9.37
N PRO A 84 5.21 -24.25 9.69
CA PRO A 84 6.64 -24.08 9.49
C PRO A 84 6.87 -23.72 8.01
N PRO A 85 7.62 -22.64 7.72
CA PRO A 85 7.99 -22.38 6.34
C PRO A 85 8.66 -23.64 5.80
N PRO A 86 8.45 -23.99 4.52
CA PRO A 86 9.16 -25.12 3.93
C PRO A 86 10.65 -24.96 4.22
N ASP A 87 11.29 -26.06 4.62
CA ASP A 87 12.72 -26.12 4.92
C ASP A 87 13.49 -26.00 3.60
N VAL A 88 13.47 -24.79 3.05
CA VAL A 88 14.26 -24.39 1.91
C VAL A 88 15.57 -23.94 2.54
N PRO A 89 16.69 -24.66 2.32
CA PRO A 89 17.99 -24.19 2.72
C PRO A 89 18.12 -22.77 2.18
N LYS A 90 18.14 -21.77 3.04
CA LYS A 90 18.57 -20.44 2.62
C LYS A 90 20.06 -20.64 2.39
N PRO A 91 20.55 -20.63 1.14
CA PRO A 91 21.98 -20.66 0.95
C PRO A 91 22.55 -19.50 1.79
N GLU A 92 23.60 -19.76 2.57
CA GLU A 92 24.47 -18.73 3.13
C GLU A 92 25.17 -18.03 1.97
N TYR A 93 24.39 -17.30 1.19
CA TYR A 93 24.85 -16.53 0.06
C TYR A 93 25.09 -15.13 0.58
N ASN A 94 26.34 -14.81 0.87
CA ASN A 94 26.77 -13.45 1.07
C ASN A 94 27.17 -12.87 -0.31
N PRO A 95 26.35 -12.01 -0.92
CA PRO A 95 26.63 -11.49 -2.27
C PRO A 95 27.96 -10.72 -2.35
N ILE A 96 28.48 -10.26 -1.21
CA ILE A 96 29.72 -9.49 -1.11
C ILE A 96 30.93 -10.36 -1.43
N ASP A 97 30.90 -11.63 -1.05
CA ASP A 97 32.08 -12.52 -1.11
C ASP A 97 32.48 -12.88 -2.56
N HIS A 98 31.52 -12.85 -3.48
CA HIS A 98 31.76 -13.12 -4.92
C HIS A 98 31.89 -11.86 -5.78
N SER A 99 31.75 -10.66 -5.19
CA SER A 99 31.73 -9.40 -5.95
C SER A 99 33.02 -9.18 -6.75
N SER A 100 34.18 -9.51 -6.16
CA SER A 100 35.48 -9.36 -6.80
C SER A 100 35.71 -10.35 -7.95
N GLU A 101 35.19 -11.57 -7.83
CA GLU A 101 35.27 -12.60 -8.88
C GLU A 101 34.39 -12.23 -10.07
N ILE A 102 33.15 -11.80 -9.80
CA ILE A 102 32.22 -11.31 -10.82
C ILE A 102 32.81 -10.09 -11.53
N GLU A 103 33.41 -9.15 -10.79
CA GLU A 103 34.06 -7.98 -11.39
C GLU A 103 35.22 -8.37 -12.31
N LYS A 104 36.08 -9.32 -11.90
CA LYS A 104 37.16 -9.84 -12.76
C LYS A 104 36.62 -10.46 -14.03
N LEU A 105 35.61 -11.33 -13.94
CA LEU A 105 34.98 -11.97 -15.10
C LEU A 105 34.39 -10.95 -16.07
N ILE A 106 33.71 -9.93 -15.55
CA ILE A 106 33.13 -8.86 -16.36
C ILE A 106 34.23 -8.06 -17.06
N ASN A 107 35.27 -7.64 -16.34
CA ASN A 107 36.36 -6.84 -16.91
C ASN A 107 37.08 -7.64 -18.01
N GLN A 108 37.43 -8.90 -17.73
CA GLN A 108 38.08 -9.78 -18.70
C GLN A 108 37.24 -9.93 -19.98
N TYR A 109 35.95 -10.22 -19.85
CA TYR A 109 35.06 -10.31 -21.01
C TYR A 109 34.98 -9.00 -21.80
N CYS A 110 34.95 -7.85 -21.11
CA CYS A 110 34.92 -6.54 -21.77
C CYS A 110 36.24 -6.24 -22.50
N ASP A 111 37.38 -6.58 -21.91
CA ASP A 111 38.71 -6.38 -22.50
C ASP A 111 38.90 -7.27 -23.74
N ASP A 112 38.58 -8.56 -23.62
CA ASP A 112 38.68 -9.55 -24.71
C ASP A 112 37.82 -9.16 -25.92
N ASN A 113 36.69 -8.49 -25.69
CA ASN A 113 35.73 -8.11 -26.74
C ASN A 113 35.74 -6.61 -27.08
N ARG A 114 36.62 -5.81 -26.46
CA ARG A 114 36.70 -4.33 -26.62
C ARG A 114 35.36 -3.62 -26.38
N LEU A 115 34.64 -4.02 -25.32
CA LEU A 115 33.33 -3.49 -24.97
C LEU A 115 33.40 -2.52 -23.78
N GLU A 116 32.51 -1.53 -23.76
CA GLU A 116 32.35 -0.67 -22.58
C GLU A 116 31.50 -1.38 -21.50
N ARG A 117 32.08 -1.60 -20.32
CA ARG A 117 31.45 -2.29 -19.19
C ARG A 117 30.05 -1.76 -18.84
N SER A 118 29.85 -0.44 -18.87
CA SER A 118 28.58 0.20 -18.52
C SER A 118 27.43 -0.22 -19.43
N ASN A 119 27.74 -0.51 -20.70
CA ASN A 119 26.76 -0.90 -21.72
C ASN A 119 26.49 -2.39 -21.68
N VAL A 120 27.50 -3.22 -21.42
CA VAL A 120 27.36 -4.69 -21.41
C VAL A 120 26.42 -5.14 -20.29
N PHE A 121 26.68 -4.71 -19.06
CA PHE A 121 25.89 -5.19 -17.91
C PHE A 121 24.44 -4.70 -17.96
N ARG A 122 24.24 -3.41 -18.29
CA ARG A 122 22.89 -2.85 -18.44
C ARG A 122 22.12 -3.56 -19.55
N SER A 123 22.75 -3.80 -20.71
CA SER A 123 22.10 -4.48 -21.83
C SER A 123 21.79 -5.94 -21.52
N PHE A 124 22.71 -6.65 -20.87
CA PHE A 124 22.50 -8.03 -20.44
C PHE A 124 21.31 -8.14 -19.48
N LEU A 125 21.32 -7.34 -18.40
CA LEU A 125 20.23 -7.32 -17.42
C LEU A 125 18.89 -6.92 -18.04
N SER A 126 18.88 -5.95 -18.96
CA SER A 126 17.66 -5.57 -19.69
C SER A 126 17.11 -6.72 -20.52
N LYS A 127 17.97 -7.42 -21.28
CA LYS A 127 17.58 -8.57 -22.09
C LYS A 127 17.06 -9.72 -21.23
N GLN A 128 17.75 -10.03 -20.12
CA GLN A 128 17.33 -11.07 -19.19
C GLN A 128 15.98 -10.75 -18.54
N ARG A 129 15.74 -9.49 -18.15
CA ARG A 129 14.40 -9.06 -17.71
C ARG A 129 13.37 -9.24 -18.81
N GLU A 130 13.65 -8.80 -20.03
CA GLU A 130 12.71 -8.90 -21.15
C GLU A 130 12.38 -10.35 -21.52
N GLU A 131 13.37 -11.24 -21.49
CA GLU A 131 13.18 -12.68 -21.70
C GLU A 131 12.34 -13.30 -20.57
N TYR A 132 12.67 -13.00 -19.32
CA TYR A 132 11.87 -13.45 -18.17
C TYR A 132 10.42 -12.95 -18.28
N ILE A 133 10.20 -11.66 -18.55
CA ILE A 133 8.86 -11.11 -18.72
C ILE A 133 8.16 -11.77 -19.92
N ARG A 134 8.83 -12.01 -21.03
CA ARG A 134 8.22 -12.64 -22.21
C ARG A 134 7.76 -14.07 -21.90
N ASN A 135 8.62 -14.85 -21.25
CA ASN A 135 8.44 -16.29 -21.09
C ASN A 135 7.68 -16.66 -19.82
N GLU A 136 7.96 -16.00 -18.70
CA GLU A 136 7.51 -16.39 -17.36
C GLU A 136 6.34 -15.54 -16.84
N PHE A 137 6.18 -14.29 -17.29
CA PHE A 137 5.07 -13.47 -16.81
C PHE A 137 3.75 -13.90 -17.47
N SER A 138 2.79 -14.33 -16.67
CA SER A 138 1.40 -14.50 -17.06
C SER A 138 0.52 -13.63 -16.17
N SER A 139 -0.39 -12.86 -16.77
CA SER A 139 -1.41 -12.13 -16.02
C SER A 139 -2.67 -12.98 -15.92
N ASN A 140 -3.32 -12.94 -14.75
CA ASN A 140 -4.68 -13.46 -14.58
C ASN A 140 -5.73 -12.50 -15.16
N TRP A 141 -5.32 -11.29 -15.55
CA TRP A 141 -6.16 -10.24 -16.10
C TRP A 141 -5.85 -10.05 -17.58
N GLN A 142 -6.89 -9.70 -18.34
CA GLN A 142 -6.80 -9.45 -19.78
C GLN A 142 -7.11 -8.00 -20.11
N SER A 143 -7.81 -7.26 -19.24
CA SER A 143 -8.27 -5.92 -19.54
C SER A 143 -8.62 -5.09 -18.29
N GLU A 144 -8.89 -3.80 -18.50
CA GLU A 144 -9.39 -2.90 -17.46
C GLU A 144 -10.81 -3.30 -17.03
N GLU A 145 -11.66 -3.78 -17.95
CA GLU A 145 -13.01 -4.24 -17.65
C GLU A 145 -13.04 -5.40 -16.65
N GLN A 146 -12.10 -6.36 -16.74
CA GLN A 146 -12.00 -7.45 -15.76
C GLN A 146 -11.58 -6.94 -14.38
N LEU A 147 -10.66 -5.96 -14.33
CA LEU A 147 -10.27 -5.32 -13.06
C LEU A 147 -11.45 -4.54 -12.45
N HIS A 148 -12.23 -3.83 -13.27
CA HIS A 148 -13.44 -3.14 -12.83
C HIS A 148 -14.46 -4.11 -12.23
N ALA A 149 -14.73 -5.22 -12.93
CA ALA A 149 -15.65 -6.25 -12.46
C ALA A 149 -15.20 -6.82 -11.10
N TRP A 150 -13.92 -7.20 -10.99
CA TRP A 150 -13.36 -7.70 -9.75
C TRP A 150 -13.46 -6.69 -8.60
N PHE A 151 -13.14 -5.41 -8.87
CA PHE A 151 -13.19 -4.34 -7.88
C PHE A 151 -14.61 -4.18 -7.32
N MET A 152 -15.60 -4.14 -8.21
CA MET A 152 -17.01 -4.03 -7.83
C MET A 152 -17.48 -5.23 -7.01
N GLU A 153 -17.18 -6.44 -7.49
CA GLU A 153 -17.56 -7.69 -6.81
C GLU A 153 -17.02 -7.76 -5.38
N HIS A 154 -15.71 -7.48 -5.21
CA HIS A 154 -15.04 -7.75 -3.94
C HIS A 154 -15.07 -6.60 -2.95
N LEU A 155 -15.10 -5.34 -3.43
CA LEU A 155 -15.05 -4.17 -2.55
C LEU A 155 -16.40 -3.52 -2.28
N SER A 156 -17.46 -3.87 -3.02
CA SER A 156 -18.81 -3.34 -2.77
C SER A 156 -19.37 -3.71 -1.38
N GLN A 157 -18.87 -4.78 -0.75
CA GLN A 157 -19.23 -5.09 0.63
C GLN A 157 -18.70 -4.05 1.64
N HIS A 158 -17.58 -3.39 1.32
CA HIS A 158 -16.88 -2.45 2.19
C HIS A 158 -17.22 -0.98 1.88
N PHE A 159 -17.52 -0.69 0.61
CA PHE A 159 -17.70 0.67 0.10
C PHE A 159 -19.01 0.81 -0.68
N GLU A 160 -19.58 2.01 -0.65
CA GLU A 160 -20.48 2.48 -1.70
C GLU A 160 -19.62 2.90 -2.88
N ILE A 161 -19.86 2.31 -4.06
CA ILE A 161 -19.02 2.49 -5.25
C ILE A 161 -19.84 3.17 -6.35
N TYR A 162 -19.31 4.28 -6.84
CA TYR A 162 -19.83 5.02 -7.99
C TYR A 162 -18.88 4.80 -9.17
N HIS A 163 -19.38 4.30 -10.29
CA HIS A 163 -18.59 3.93 -11.48
C HIS A 163 -18.71 5.00 -12.57
N GLU A 164 -17.61 5.26 -13.30
CA GLU A 164 -17.51 6.24 -14.41
C GLU A 164 -17.95 7.66 -14.02
N VAL A 165 -17.48 8.15 -12.87
CA VAL A 165 -17.93 9.41 -12.29
C VAL A 165 -17.39 10.59 -13.10
N LYS A 166 -18.32 11.44 -13.56
CA LYS A 166 -17.98 12.67 -14.29
C LYS A 166 -17.57 13.76 -13.33
N GLY A 167 -16.64 14.61 -13.77
CA GLY A 167 -16.21 15.77 -13.03
C GLY A 167 -15.73 16.89 -13.93
N SER A 168 -15.26 17.97 -13.32
CA SER A 168 -14.58 19.04 -14.03
C SER A 168 -13.40 19.57 -13.23
N GLY A 169 -12.33 19.95 -13.93
CA GLY A 169 -11.12 20.51 -13.32
C GLY A 169 -10.38 21.41 -14.29
N PHE A 170 -9.26 21.99 -13.85
CA PHE A 170 -8.44 22.88 -14.66
C PHE A 170 -7.16 22.17 -15.14
N VAL A 171 -7.03 22.02 -16.45
CA VAL A 171 -5.83 21.48 -17.10
C VAL A 171 -5.28 22.55 -18.03
N ASN A 172 -4.01 22.94 -17.85
CA ASN A 172 -3.38 24.03 -18.60
C ASN A 172 -4.22 25.33 -18.56
N ARG A 173 -4.72 25.68 -17.37
CA ARG A 173 -5.56 26.86 -17.11
C ARG A 173 -6.89 26.89 -17.88
N LYS A 174 -7.33 25.77 -18.44
CA LYS A 174 -8.63 25.63 -19.12
C LYS A 174 -9.49 24.62 -18.37
N LYS A 175 -10.76 24.95 -18.16
CA LYS A 175 -11.74 24.02 -17.63
C LYS A 175 -11.87 22.84 -18.59
N ARG A 176 -11.78 21.62 -18.08
CA ARG A 176 -11.92 20.37 -18.82
C ARG A 176 -12.94 19.49 -18.11
N ASN A 177 -13.69 18.74 -18.90
CA ASN A 177 -14.50 17.64 -18.38
C ASN A 177 -13.57 16.46 -18.10
N LEU A 178 -13.73 15.87 -16.93
CA LEU A 178 -12.94 14.75 -16.46
C LEU A 178 -13.89 13.57 -16.21
N LYS A 179 -13.30 12.38 -16.16
CA LYS A 179 -13.97 11.15 -15.76
C LYS A 179 -12.97 10.32 -14.98
N ILE A 180 -13.40 9.73 -13.86
CA ILE A 180 -12.61 8.80 -13.05
C ILE A 180 -13.35 7.47 -13.03
N ASP A 181 -12.59 6.37 -13.01
CA ASP A 181 -13.16 5.03 -13.10
C ASP A 181 -14.07 4.74 -11.91
N PHE A 182 -13.61 5.00 -10.69
CA PHE A 182 -14.49 4.93 -9.51
C PHE A 182 -14.33 6.10 -8.54
N VAL A 183 -15.42 6.40 -7.85
CA VAL A 183 -15.41 7.10 -6.56
C VAL A 183 -15.98 6.15 -5.53
N ILE A 184 -15.33 6.05 -4.38
CA ILE A 184 -15.78 5.20 -3.27
C ILE A 184 -16.03 6.02 -2.01
N LYS A 185 -17.05 5.58 -1.26
CA LYS A 185 -17.39 6.08 0.08
C LYS A 185 -17.41 4.90 1.03
N ALA A 186 -16.72 5.02 2.17
CA ALA A 186 -16.71 3.95 3.16
C ALA A 186 -18.10 3.73 3.76
N LYS A 187 -18.52 2.47 3.88
CA LYS A 187 -19.74 2.14 4.63
C LYS A 187 -19.53 2.37 6.12
N ARG A 188 -20.64 2.51 6.86
CA ARG A 188 -20.67 2.81 8.30
C ARG A 188 -19.70 1.95 9.14
N LYS A 189 -19.64 0.63 8.91
CA LYS A 189 -18.74 -0.30 9.64
C LYS A 189 -17.26 0.13 9.55
N LEU A 190 -16.82 0.60 8.39
CA LEU A 190 -15.44 1.08 8.21
C LEU A 190 -15.22 2.43 8.90
N ILE A 191 -16.18 3.34 8.78
CA ILE A 191 -16.12 4.68 9.40
C ILE A 191 -16.04 4.54 10.93
N GLU A 192 -16.85 3.66 11.52
CA GLU A 192 -16.84 3.35 12.96
C GLU A 192 -15.48 2.77 13.40
N HIS A 193 -14.81 2.01 12.53
CA HIS A 193 -13.45 1.51 12.76
C HIS A 193 -12.36 2.58 12.45
N GLY A 194 -12.76 3.82 12.17
CA GLY A 194 -11.86 4.95 12.02
C GLY A 194 -11.33 5.18 10.61
N PHE A 195 -11.93 4.54 9.59
CA PHE A 195 -11.77 4.95 8.20
C PHE A 195 -12.39 6.34 7.97
N THR A 196 -11.93 7.08 6.97
CA THR A 196 -12.43 8.43 6.66
C THR A 196 -13.86 8.40 6.15
N ASP A 197 -14.63 9.42 6.47
CA ASP A 197 -15.93 9.63 5.83
C ASP A 197 -15.77 10.32 4.47
N GLN A 198 -14.66 10.97 4.16
CA GLN A 198 -14.44 11.58 2.84
C GLN A 198 -14.46 10.57 1.66
N TYR A 199 -14.80 11.05 0.46
CA TYR A 199 -14.75 10.25 -0.76
C TYR A 199 -13.30 10.00 -1.22
N ILE A 200 -13.05 8.85 -1.82
CA ILE A 200 -11.75 8.49 -2.42
C ILE A 200 -11.96 8.14 -3.89
N GLY A 201 -11.11 8.63 -4.77
CA GLY A 201 -11.11 8.24 -6.18
C GLY A 201 -10.30 6.97 -6.40
N VAL A 202 -10.65 6.18 -7.41
CA VAL A 202 -9.84 5.04 -7.87
C VAL A 202 -9.70 5.12 -9.38
N GLU A 203 -8.46 5.08 -9.84
CA GLU A 203 -8.08 5.01 -11.25
C GLU A 203 -7.58 3.60 -11.56
N VAL A 204 -8.21 2.94 -12.53
CA VAL A 204 -7.92 1.56 -12.90
C VAL A 204 -7.08 1.50 -14.16
N LYS A 205 -6.01 0.70 -14.15
CA LYS A 205 -5.17 0.48 -15.31
C LYS A 205 -4.72 -0.96 -15.42
N TYR A 206 -4.93 -1.56 -16.59
CA TYR A 206 -4.29 -2.83 -16.92
C TYR A 206 -2.89 -2.56 -17.51
N LEU A 207 -1.85 -3.01 -16.82
CA LEU A 207 -0.45 -2.79 -17.15
C LEU A 207 0.18 -4.09 -17.65
N SER A 208 0.23 -4.26 -18.97
CA SER A 208 0.96 -5.36 -19.60
C SER A 208 2.45 -4.99 -19.72
N PRO A 209 3.36 -5.70 -19.05
CA PRO A 209 4.80 -5.51 -19.24
C PRO A 209 5.30 -6.10 -20.56
N LYS A 210 4.46 -6.88 -21.28
CA LYS A 210 4.78 -7.55 -22.55
C LYS A 210 4.50 -6.68 -23.79
N GLU A 211 3.56 -5.75 -23.72
CA GLU A 211 2.98 -5.09 -24.89
C GLU A 211 3.46 -3.64 -25.09
N GLY A 212 3.45 -3.17 -26.35
CA GLY A 212 3.55 -1.76 -26.73
C GLY A 212 4.88 -1.08 -26.38
N LYS A 213 4.81 0.14 -25.82
CA LYS A 213 5.98 0.96 -25.39
C LYS A 213 6.63 0.47 -24.08
N GLY A 214 6.38 -0.78 -23.70
CA GLY A 214 6.81 -1.39 -22.44
C GLY A 214 6.09 -0.84 -21.21
N PHE A 215 6.47 -1.37 -20.05
CA PHE A 215 5.92 -1.03 -18.74
C PHE A 215 5.82 0.49 -18.49
N ALA A 216 6.88 1.26 -18.79
CA ALA A 216 6.98 2.69 -18.46
C ALA A 216 5.91 3.57 -19.14
N GLY A 217 5.51 3.26 -20.37
CA GLY A 217 4.57 4.08 -21.13
C GLY A 217 3.20 4.18 -20.46
N LYS A 218 2.50 3.05 -20.36
CA LYS A 218 1.13 3.00 -19.81
C LYS A 218 1.11 3.27 -18.30
N SER A 219 2.12 2.78 -17.56
CA SER A 219 2.25 3.03 -16.11
C SER A 219 2.42 4.51 -15.79
N SER A 220 3.31 5.22 -16.49
CA SER A 220 3.50 6.67 -16.26
C SER A 220 2.24 7.47 -16.59
N TYR A 221 1.57 7.15 -17.69
CA TYR A 221 0.33 7.82 -18.09
C TYR A 221 -0.78 7.62 -17.05
N GLY A 222 -0.97 6.38 -16.60
CA GLY A 222 -1.96 6.06 -15.56
C GLY A 222 -1.70 6.82 -14.26
N VAL A 223 -0.45 6.82 -13.78
CA VAL A 223 -0.08 7.57 -12.57
C VAL A 223 -0.26 9.08 -12.77
N PHE A 224 0.10 9.62 -13.93
CA PHE A 224 -0.09 11.04 -14.23
C PHE A 224 -1.58 11.41 -14.31
N GLN A 225 -2.43 10.53 -14.83
CA GLN A 225 -3.87 10.70 -14.86
C GLN A 225 -4.44 10.80 -13.44
N ALA A 226 -4.13 9.85 -12.55
CA ALA A 226 -4.53 9.90 -11.14
C ALA A 226 -4.01 11.16 -10.42
N LEU A 227 -2.76 11.53 -10.67
CA LEU A 227 -2.16 12.77 -10.15
C LEU A 227 -2.92 14.01 -10.62
N SER A 228 -3.34 14.04 -11.88
CA SER A 228 -4.01 15.20 -12.49
C SER A 228 -5.38 15.47 -11.88
N TYR A 229 -6.08 14.44 -11.41
CA TYR A 229 -7.35 14.61 -10.69
C TYR A 229 -7.20 15.43 -9.42
N TRP A 230 -6.12 15.23 -8.68
CA TRP A 230 -5.83 16.02 -7.50
C TRP A 230 -5.41 17.45 -7.84
N TYR A 231 -4.36 17.61 -8.65
CA TYR A 231 -3.77 18.92 -8.90
C TYR A 231 -4.62 19.84 -9.79
N SER A 232 -5.59 19.31 -10.54
CA SER A 232 -6.50 20.13 -11.35
C SER A 232 -7.60 20.82 -10.54
N GLY A 233 -7.68 20.57 -9.23
CA GLY A 233 -8.77 21.05 -8.38
C GLY A 233 -10.12 20.46 -8.81
N ALA A 234 -10.12 19.18 -9.19
CA ALA A 234 -11.29 18.54 -9.76
C ALA A 234 -12.46 18.47 -8.77
N ARG A 235 -13.66 18.80 -9.26
CA ARG A 235 -14.94 18.56 -8.59
C ARG A 235 -15.67 17.43 -9.30
N TRP A 236 -16.22 16.49 -8.54
CA TRP A 236 -16.87 15.29 -9.06
C TRP A 236 -18.36 15.33 -8.78
N SER A 237 -19.16 15.00 -9.78
CA SER A 237 -20.62 15.06 -9.69
C SER A 237 -21.18 13.69 -9.35
N LEU A 238 -21.71 13.53 -8.13
CA LEU A 238 -22.39 12.33 -7.70
C LEU A 238 -23.91 12.50 -7.69
N PRO A 239 -24.69 11.48 -8.11
CA PRO A 239 -26.15 11.51 -7.99
C PRO A 239 -26.55 11.76 -6.53
N GLN A 240 -27.55 12.63 -6.31
CA GLN A 240 -28.17 12.93 -5.01
C GLN A 240 -27.26 13.62 -3.96
N VAL A 241 -25.94 13.59 -4.14
CA VAL A 241 -24.97 14.26 -3.25
C VAL A 241 -24.57 15.63 -3.79
N GLY A 242 -24.47 15.78 -5.11
CA GLY A 242 -23.98 17.01 -5.75
C GLY A 242 -22.48 16.97 -6.06
N GLU A 243 -21.82 18.12 -6.01
CA GLU A 243 -20.39 18.21 -6.25
C GLU A 243 -19.58 17.89 -4.99
N ILE A 244 -18.60 17.01 -5.14
CA ILE A 244 -17.72 16.58 -4.06
C ILE A 244 -16.24 16.83 -4.40
N GLU A 245 -15.42 16.84 -3.35
CA GLU A 245 -13.97 16.67 -3.42
C GLU A 245 -13.59 15.26 -2.98
N LEU A 246 -12.46 14.79 -3.51
CA LEU A 246 -11.83 13.56 -3.05
C LEU A 246 -10.84 13.92 -1.93
N ALA A 247 -10.64 13.00 -0.99
CA ALA A 247 -9.51 13.05 -0.05
C ALA A 247 -8.21 12.61 -0.72
N SER A 248 -8.30 11.59 -1.57
CA SER A 248 -7.16 11.00 -2.26
C SER A 248 -7.61 10.24 -3.50
N VAL A 249 -6.65 9.82 -4.31
CA VAL A 249 -6.87 8.93 -5.46
C VAL A 249 -6.01 7.67 -5.27
N LEU A 250 -6.56 6.50 -5.55
CA LEU A 250 -5.83 5.23 -5.51
C LEU A 250 -5.62 4.73 -6.94
N MET A 251 -4.38 4.34 -7.25
CA MET A 251 -4.12 3.49 -8.40
C MET A 251 -4.56 2.06 -8.07
N PHE A 252 -5.34 1.48 -8.97
CA PHE A 252 -5.66 0.05 -8.96
C PHE A 252 -5.25 -0.56 -10.30
N SER A 253 -4.48 -1.63 -10.28
CA SER A 253 -4.01 -2.28 -11.50
C SER A 253 -3.92 -3.79 -11.32
N ASN A 254 -3.63 -4.51 -12.39
CA ASN A 254 -3.22 -5.91 -12.26
C ASN A 254 -1.98 -6.08 -11.37
N LEU A 255 -1.10 -5.07 -11.29
CA LEU A 255 0.05 -5.07 -10.37
C LEU A 255 -0.34 -4.69 -8.92
N SER A 256 -1.59 -4.34 -8.65
CA SER A 256 -2.10 -4.28 -7.28
C SER A 256 -2.11 -5.67 -6.63
N PHE A 257 -2.17 -6.74 -7.43
CA PHE A 257 -2.14 -8.11 -6.95
C PHE A 257 -0.71 -8.55 -6.66
N GLN A 258 -0.49 -9.11 -5.48
CA GLN A 258 0.86 -9.42 -5.00
C GLN A 258 1.64 -10.37 -5.92
N ASP A 259 0.98 -11.36 -6.52
CA ASP A 259 1.68 -12.34 -7.35
C ASP A 259 2.14 -11.72 -8.67
N GLU A 260 1.31 -10.88 -9.29
CA GLU A 260 1.69 -10.16 -10.51
C GLU A 260 2.76 -9.11 -10.26
N SER A 261 2.62 -8.32 -9.19
CA SER A 261 3.67 -7.35 -8.82
C SER A 261 4.99 -8.02 -8.52
N LYS A 262 5.00 -9.17 -7.83
CA LYS A 262 6.25 -9.94 -7.64
C LYS A 262 6.82 -10.41 -8.96
N ALA A 263 6.00 -10.95 -9.86
CA ALA A 263 6.48 -11.42 -11.16
C ALA A 263 7.10 -10.28 -11.99
N VAL A 264 6.58 -9.05 -11.90
CA VAL A 264 7.12 -7.89 -12.63
C VAL A 264 8.30 -7.22 -11.91
N PHE A 265 8.20 -7.04 -10.59
CA PHE A 265 9.13 -6.22 -9.80
C PHE A 265 10.25 -7.01 -9.13
N ASN A 266 10.22 -8.34 -9.12
CA ASN A 266 11.30 -9.20 -8.63
C ASN A 266 12.08 -9.86 -9.78
N THR A 267 12.16 -9.17 -10.91
CA THR A 267 13.04 -9.53 -12.02
C THR A 267 14.51 -9.31 -11.66
N LEU A 268 15.41 -9.86 -12.49
CA LEU A 268 16.87 -9.80 -12.28
C LEU A 268 17.43 -8.38 -12.14
N ASP A 269 16.73 -7.39 -12.70
CA ASP A 269 17.08 -5.99 -12.52
C ASP A 269 15.95 -5.19 -11.87
N ALA A 270 16.30 -4.33 -10.93
CA ALA A 270 15.31 -3.58 -10.16
C ALA A 270 14.65 -2.43 -10.95
N HIS A 271 14.79 -2.38 -12.29
CA HIS A 271 14.41 -1.23 -13.09
C HIS A 271 12.91 -0.91 -13.01
N TYR A 272 12.03 -1.88 -13.29
CA TYR A 272 10.58 -1.64 -13.21
C TYR A 272 10.11 -1.28 -11.81
N ARG A 273 10.67 -1.93 -10.79
CA ARG A 273 10.40 -1.58 -9.38
C ARG A 273 10.80 -0.12 -9.07
N LYS A 274 12.00 0.29 -9.49
CA LYS A 274 12.51 1.66 -9.28
C LYS A 274 11.68 2.69 -10.04
N VAL A 275 11.31 2.40 -11.30
CA VAL A 275 10.47 3.26 -12.13
C VAL A 275 9.09 3.44 -11.50
N TRP A 276 8.44 2.34 -11.10
CA TRP A 276 7.15 2.39 -10.43
C TRP A 276 7.20 3.16 -9.11
N GLY A 277 8.21 2.87 -8.27
CA GLY A 277 8.44 3.59 -7.02
C GLY A 277 8.69 5.09 -7.25
N ALA A 278 9.40 5.47 -8.32
CA ALA A 278 9.60 6.87 -8.66
C ALA A 278 8.30 7.57 -9.04
N TYR A 279 7.45 6.93 -9.86
CA TYR A 279 6.14 7.48 -10.24
C TYR A 279 5.24 7.69 -9.01
N LEU A 280 5.11 6.66 -8.17
CA LEU A 280 4.32 6.75 -6.95
C LEU A 280 4.90 7.75 -5.95
N SER A 281 6.22 7.87 -5.87
CA SER A 281 6.87 8.86 -5.00
C SER A 281 6.47 10.29 -5.37
N ILE A 282 6.46 10.61 -6.66
CA ILE A 282 6.01 11.92 -7.16
C ILE A 282 4.51 12.09 -6.92
N ALA A 283 3.69 11.11 -7.31
CA ALA A 283 2.24 11.17 -7.21
C ALA A 283 1.73 11.23 -5.75
N ASN A 284 2.52 10.71 -4.80
CA ASN A 284 2.23 10.80 -3.37
C ASN A 284 2.15 12.24 -2.84
N HIS A 285 2.78 13.21 -3.53
CA HIS A 285 2.62 14.64 -3.22
C HIS A 285 1.23 15.17 -3.59
N ALA A 286 0.51 14.46 -4.46
CA ALA A 286 -0.85 14.73 -4.93
C ALA A 286 -1.90 13.86 -4.21
N ASN A 287 -1.59 13.34 -3.01
CA ASN A 287 -2.44 12.37 -2.32
C ASN A 287 -2.82 11.16 -3.21
N VAL A 288 -1.94 10.72 -4.11
CA VAL A 288 -2.11 9.48 -4.85
C VAL A 288 -1.46 8.33 -4.07
N GLY A 289 -2.20 7.24 -3.90
CA GLY A 289 -1.73 5.99 -3.33
C GLY A 289 -2.00 4.81 -4.26
N GLU A 290 -1.87 3.61 -3.73
CA GLU A 290 -2.20 2.34 -4.36
C GLU A 290 -3.17 1.55 -3.51
N LEU A 291 -4.10 0.89 -4.18
CA LEU A 291 -4.78 -0.26 -3.62
C LEU A 291 -3.90 -1.49 -3.86
N LEU A 292 -3.52 -2.20 -2.81
CA LEU A 292 -2.79 -3.47 -2.88
C LEU A 292 -3.71 -4.60 -2.44
N VAL A 293 -3.62 -5.74 -3.11
CA VAL A 293 -4.49 -6.90 -2.94
C VAL A 293 -3.65 -8.17 -2.80
N ARG A 294 -4.09 -9.07 -1.92
CA ARG A 294 -3.66 -10.47 -1.94
C ARG A 294 -4.88 -11.36 -2.02
N THR A 295 -4.76 -12.40 -2.81
CA THR A 295 -5.75 -13.46 -2.91
C THR A 295 -5.15 -14.77 -2.41
N TYR A 296 -6.01 -15.64 -1.90
CA TYR A 296 -5.64 -16.99 -1.50
C TYR A 296 -6.68 -17.95 -2.06
N LYS A 297 -6.25 -18.88 -2.91
CA LYS A 297 -7.13 -19.81 -3.63
C LYS A 297 -8.26 -19.10 -4.41
N GLY A 298 -7.95 -17.96 -5.00
CA GLY A 298 -8.91 -17.14 -5.76
C GLY A 298 -9.71 -16.14 -4.91
N GLU A 299 -9.78 -16.34 -3.59
CA GLU A 299 -10.55 -15.49 -2.69
C GLU A 299 -9.75 -14.28 -2.20
N LEU A 300 -10.42 -13.15 -1.98
CA LEU A 300 -9.82 -11.95 -1.39
C LEU A 300 -9.40 -12.21 0.06
N SER A 301 -8.10 -12.25 0.31
CA SER A 301 -7.53 -12.50 1.65
C SER A 301 -6.96 -11.25 2.30
N TYR A 302 -6.71 -10.19 1.54
CA TYR A 302 -6.17 -8.93 2.06
C TYR A 302 -6.35 -7.81 1.04
N TRP A 303 -6.68 -6.61 1.52
CA TRP A 303 -6.45 -5.40 0.77
C TRP A 303 -5.88 -4.29 1.65
N SER A 304 -5.18 -3.33 1.03
CA SER A 304 -4.72 -2.15 1.74
C SER A 304 -4.60 -0.94 0.83
N MET A 305 -4.87 0.23 1.40
CA MET A 305 -4.61 1.52 0.79
C MET A 305 -3.24 2.00 1.28
N SER A 306 -2.26 1.93 0.39
CA SER A 306 -0.86 2.25 0.68
C SER A 306 -0.44 3.52 -0.05
N TYR A 307 0.32 4.36 0.62
CA TYR A 307 0.91 5.56 0.07
C TYR A 307 2.44 5.44 0.19
N ASN A 308 3.18 6.23 -0.57
CA ASN A 308 4.64 6.10 -0.55
C ASN A 308 5.18 6.30 0.88
N GLY A 309 5.75 5.23 1.45
CA GLY A 309 6.31 5.17 2.79
C GLY A 309 5.33 4.90 3.94
N SER A 310 4.02 4.77 3.70
CA SER A 310 3.06 4.55 4.80
C SER A 310 1.72 3.95 4.35
N LYS A 311 1.17 3.06 5.16
CA LYS A 311 -0.15 2.46 4.94
C LYS A 311 -1.22 3.32 5.61
N TYR A 312 -2.32 3.58 4.90
CA TYR A 312 -3.49 4.26 5.46
C TYR A 312 -4.41 3.29 6.20
N TYR A 313 -4.79 2.20 5.53
CA TYR A 313 -5.79 1.27 6.04
C TYR A 313 -5.63 -0.10 5.38
N SER A 314 -6.00 -1.18 6.08
CA SER A 314 -6.03 -2.53 5.52
C SER A 314 -7.12 -3.41 6.10
N MET A 315 -7.45 -4.47 5.37
CA MET A 315 -8.29 -5.59 5.78
C MET A 315 -7.47 -6.89 5.63
N TYR A 316 -7.61 -7.81 6.59
CA TYR A 316 -6.96 -9.14 6.58
C TYR A 316 -7.99 -10.26 6.43
N ALA A 317 -7.53 -11.47 6.11
CA ALA A 317 -8.38 -12.62 5.82
C ALA A 317 -9.37 -12.98 6.95
N SER A 318 -9.05 -12.64 8.20
CA SER A 318 -9.96 -12.77 9.35
C SER A 318 -11.18 -11.85 9.29
N GLY A 319 -11.20 -10.87 8.38
CA GLY A 319 -12.15 -9.77 8.33
C GLY A 319 -11.74 -8.57 9.20
N ASP A 320 -10.60 -8.66 9.89
CA ASP A 320 -10.10 -7.60 10.75
C ASP A 320 -9.61 -6.41 9.94
N TYR A 321 -9.99 -5.22 10.40
CA TYR A 321 -9.54 -3.97 9.85
C TYR A 321 -8.40 -3.41 10.69
N HIS A 322 -7.41 -2.81 10.04
CA HIS A 322 -6.33 -2.12 10.71
C HIS A 322 -6.17 -0.72 10.15
N LYS A 323 -6.25 0.26 11.04
CA LYS A 323 -5.98 1.66 10.72
C LYS A 323 -4.49 1.91 10.81
N GLY A 324 -3.91 2.37 9.71
CA GLY A 324 -2.54 2.86 9.65
C GLY A 324 -2.47 4.36 9.93
N ASN A 325 -1.61 5.07 9.21
CA ASN A 325 -1.39 6.51 9.40
C ASN A 325 -2.50 7.33 8.73
N PRO A 326 -3.38 8.01 9.48
CA PRO A 326 -4.47 8.79 8.89
C PRO A 326 -4.00 10.04 8.13
N ASN A 327 -2.77 10.51 8.37
CA ASN A 327 -2.26 11.75 7.76
C ASN A 327 -1.84 11.59 6.29
N VAL A 328 -1.92 10.37 5.75
CA VAL A 328 -1.41 10.09 4.39
C VAL A 328 -2.41 10.45 3.29
N ILE A 329 -3.69 10.58 3.63
CA ILE A 329 -4.81 10.79 2.69
C ILE A 329 -5.31 12.23 2.63
N ASN A 330 -4.72 13.16 3.38
CA ASN A 330 -5.16 14.57 3.43
C ASN A 330 -3.94 15.49 3.60
N LYS A 331 -2.88 15.24 2.82
CA LYS A 331 -1.67 16.07 2.91
C LYS A 331 -1.97 17.42 2.28
N HIS A 332 -1.85 18.48 3.07
CA HIS A 332 -1.80 19.84 2.56
C HIS A 332 -0.33 20.19 2.28
N ARG A 333 0.06 20.20 1.00
CA ARG A 333 1.40 20.61 0.56
C ARG A 333 1.25 21.84 -0.33
N ILE A 334 1.35 23.01 0.28
CA ILE A 334 1.41 24.28 -0.44
C ILE A 334 2.90 24.61 -0.60
N GLY A 335 3.36 24.86 -1.83
CA GLY A 335 4.71 25.38 -2.06
C GLY A 335 4.88 26.74 -1.39
N ASN A 336 6.10 27.08 -0.96
CA ASN A 336 6.50 28.27 -0.20
C ASN A 336 5.41 29.36 -0.06
N ALA A 337 4.46 29.15 0.84
CA ALA A 337 3.46 30.14 1.17
C ALA A 337 4.09 31.05 2.22
N ARG A 338 4.35 32.31 1.87
CA ARG A 338 4.61 33.32 2.89
C ARG A 338 3.32 33.44 3.70
N ALA A 339 3.39 33.06 4.96
CA ALA A 339 2.34 33.30 5.95
C ALA A 339 2.16 34.81 6.18
#